data_AF-A0A0R3QIG8-F1
#
_entry.id   AF-A0A0R3QIG8-F1
#
_cell.length_a   1.000
_cell.length_b   1.000
_cell.length_c   1.000
_cell.angle_alpha   90.00
_cell.angle_beta   90.00
_cell.angle_gamma   90.00
#
_symmetry.space_group_name_H-M   'P 1'
#
loop_
_entity.id
_entity.type
_entity.pdbx_description
1 polymer ?
#
loop_
_entity_poly.entity_id
_entity_poly.type
_entity_poly.pdbx_seq_one_letter_code
_entity_poly.pdbx_strand_id
1 'polypeptide(L)'
;MHAPDPTPAIADEWSITRDQWLCNRTQLETFCDHCQVHSQLSPNLLTLREVPLKFSIFSRRRVAPATRMPGFTLIEMMIVVALVAILAAIAMPSYNDYIRRGQQPEAFNALSDFRAKMEQYYQDNRKYGSGTTCANDATASSWNGFAATKYFNFACTITDGAQQAYSISATGKDGQVKNDVYSIDQNGNRTTSKFKGATVSANCWLTRSSTC
;
A
#
# COMPACT_ATOMS: atom_id res chain seq x y z
N MET A 1 -8.48 -56.60 27.51
CA MET A 1 -8.45 -55.81 26.26
C MET A 1 -7.90 -54.46 26.65
N HIS A 2 -6.64 -54.22 26.29
CA HIS A 2 -5.74 -53.25 26.89
C HIS A 2 -4.98 -52.60 25.73
N ALA A 3 -5.10 -51.28 25.56
CA ALA A 3 -4.22 -50.35 24.84
C ALA A 3 -4.93 -48.99 24.68
N PRO A 4 -4.20 -47.87 24.50
CA PRO A 4 -3.08 -47.43 25.36
C PRO A 4 -3.20 -45.92 25.73
N ASP A 5 -2.45 -45.53 26.77
CA ASP A 5 -2.20 -44.15 27.19
C ASP A 5 -1.54 -43.29 26.11
N PRO A 6 -1.80 -41.97 26.08
CA PRO A 6 -0.94 -41.02 25.37
C PRO A 6 0.24 -40.58 26.26
N THR A 7 1.46 -40.82 25.79
CA THR A 7 2.69 -40.21 26.31
C THR A 7 2.80 -38.73 25.89
N PRO A 8 3.48 -37.88 26.68
CA PRO A 8 3.61 -36.46 26.38
C PRO A 8 4.67 -36.22 25.29
N ALA A 9 4.30 -35.36 24.33
CA ALA A 9 5.21 -34.82 23.32
C ALA A 9 6.19 -33.84 23.97
N ILE A 10 7.48 -34.10 23.76
CA ILE A 10 8.56 -33.17 24.02
C ILE A 10 8.64 -32.29 22.78
N ALA A 11 8.24 -31.02 22.91
CA ALA A 11 8.46 -29.98 21.92
C ALA A 11 9.33 -28.90 22.56
N ASP A 12 10.61 -29.02 22.26
CA ASP A 12 11.66 -28.02 22.16
C ASP A 12 11.14 -26.58 21.93
N GLU A 13 11.11 -25.88 23.05
CA GLU A 13 10.79 -24.47 23.21
C GLU A 13 12.01 -23.61 22.81
N TRP A 14 12.08 -23.20 21.53
CA TRP A 14 12.92 -22.08 21.12
C TRP A 14 12.12 -20.79 21.21
N SER A 15 11.88 -20.35 22.45
CA SER A 15 11.37 -19.02 22.74
C SER A 15 12.50 -17.99 22.59
N ILE A 16 12.67 -17.47 21.37
CA ILE A 16 13.34 -16.18 21.18
C ILE A 16 12.35 -15.11 21.65
N THR A 17 12.32 -14.86 22.97
CA THR A 17 11.80 -13.63 23.53
C THR A 17 12.66 -12.49 23.01
N ARG A 18 12.22 -11.89 21.91
CA ARG A 18 12.76 -10.61 21.44
C ARG A 18 12.09 -9.53 22.29
N ASP A 19 12.73 -9.25 23.41
CA ASP A 19 12.36 -8.22 24.35
C ASP A 19 12.03 -6.90 23.64
N GLN A 20 10.81 -6.44 23.91
CA GLN A 20 10.52 -5.09 24.39
C GLN A 20 11.42 -3.96 23.85
N TRP A 21 11.11 -3.48 22.65
CA TRP A 21 11.21 -2.04 22.41
C TRP A 21 9.88 -1.40 22.84
N LEU A 22 9.77 -1.20 24.15
CA LEU A 22 8.85 -0.24 24.73
C LEU A 22 9.19 1.14 24.14
N CYS A 23 8.40 1.60 23.17
CA CYS A 23 8.34 3.02 22.85
C CYS A 23 7.59 3.71 24.01
N ASN A 24 8.32 3.95 25.11
CA ASN A 24 7.79 4.69 26.25
C ASN A 24 7.82 6.18 25.91
N ARG A 25 6.63 6.75 25.92
CA ARG A 25 6.28 8.10 25.50
C ARG A 25 6.50 9.05 26.67
N THR A 26 7.72 9.52 26.92
CA THR A 26 7.99 10.69 27.77
C THR A 26 9.43 11.19 27.65
N GLN A 27 9.75 11.97 26.61
CA GLN A 27 10.65 13.12 26.70
C GLN A 27 10.39 14.03 25.49
N LEU A 28 9.83 15.19 25.78
CA LEU A 28 9.65 16.33 24.89
C LEU A 28 10.99 17.06 24.76
N GLU A 29 11.68 16.91 23.62
CA GLU A 29 12.61 17.90 23.10
C GLU A 29 12.37 17.96 21.59
N THR A 30 11.53 18.86 21.08
CA THR A 30 11.85 20.27 20.78
C THR A 30 13.23 20.46 20.15
N PHE A 31 13.50 19.78 19.04
CA PHE A 31 14.59 20.16 18.13
C PHE A 31 14.16 19.90 16.67
N CYS A 32 13.25 20.75 16.18
CA CYS A 32 12.97 20.88 14.75
C CYS A 32 12.88 22.36 14.35
N ASP A 33 13.80 23.18 14.86
CA ASP A 33 14.00 24.57 14.44
C ASP A 33 15.50 24.82 14.25
N HIS A 34 16.05 24.37 13.13
CA HIS A 34 17.19 25.03 12.49
C HIS A 34 17.40 24.50 11.06
N CYS A 35 16.58 24.99 10.14
CA CYS A 35 16.95 25.02 8.72
C CYS A 35 17.05 26.50 8.31
N GLN A 36 18.07 27.19 8.83
CA GLN A 36 18.43 28.52 8.34
C GLN A 36 19.31 28.38 7.10
N VAL A 37 18.73 28.78 5.98
CA VAL A 37 19.38 28.99 4.69
C VAL A 37 20.37 30.15 4.82
N HIS A 38 21.66 29.85 4.98
CA HIS A 38 22.70 30.89 4.87
C HIS A 38 23.01 31.15 3.39
N SER A 39 22.37 32.19 2.87
CA SER A 39 22.77 32.90 1.66
C SER A 39 23.72 34.04 2.05
N GLN A 40 25.02 33.84 1.82
CA GLN A 40 26.03 34.90 1.95
C GLN A 40 27.03 34.73 0.79
N LEU A 41 26.66 35.24 -0.37
CA LEU A 41 27.60 35.59 -1.43
C LEU A 41 28.12 36.99 -1.12
N SER A 42 29.41 37.11 -0.80
CA SER A 42 30.13 38.37 -0.90
C SER A 42 31.19 38.25 -2.02
N PRO A 43 31.29 39.24 -2.91
CA PRO A 43 32.29 39.26 -3.96
C PRO A 43 33.55 39.93 -3.41
N ASN A 44 34.67 39.21 -3.36
CA ASN A 44 35.96 39.85 -3.16
C ASN A 44 36.91 39.52 -4.32
N LEU A 45 37.36 40.64 -4.87
CA LEU A 45 38.20 40.90 -6.01
C LEU A 45 39.68 40.81 -5.57
N LEU A 46 40.57 40.61 -6.56
CA LEU A 46 42.04 40.76 -6.51
C LEU A 46 42.75 39.55 -5.87
N THR A 47 43.75 38.90 -6.47
CA THR A 47 44.91 39.45 -7.19
C THR A 47 45.44 38.42 -8.19
N LEU A 48 45.57 38.80 -9.47
CA LEU A 48 46.34 38.02 -10.44
C LEU A 48 47.83 38.15 -10.08
N ARG A 49 48.41 37.06 -9.58
CA ARG A 49 49.86 36.91 -9.43
C ARG A 49 50.36 36.21 -10.69
N GLU A 50 51.19 36.92 -11.45
CA GLU A 50 51.83 36.42 -12.66
C GLU A 50 52.65 35.16 -12.35
N VAL A 51 52.30 34.06 -13.01
CA VAL A 51 53.08 32.82 -12.99
C VAL A 51 54.03 32.87 -14.19
N PRO A 52 55.35 32.77 -14.00
CA PRO A 52 56.29 32.78 -15.11
C PRO A 52 56.10 31.52 -15.96
N LEU A 53 55.71 31.73 -17.23
CA LEU A 53 55.68 30.72 -18.28
C LEU A 53 57.11 30.24 -18.57
N LYS A 54 57.57 29.26 -17.80
CA LYS A 54 58.71 28.43 -18.19
C LYS A 54 58.25 27.54 -19.34
N PHE A 55 58.58 27.98 -20.56
CA PHE A 55 58.47 27.20 -21.78
C PHE A 55 59.41 25.98 -21.66
N SER A 56 58.94 24.89 -21.04
CA SER A 56 59.61 23.60 -21.13
C SER A 56 59.33 23.03 -22.51
N ILE A 57 60.35 23.13 -23.35
CA ILE A 57 60.72 22.23 -24.46
C ILE A 57 59.71 21.09 -24.68
N PHE A 58 59.11 21.12 -25.87
CA PHE A 58 58.19 20.15 -26.44
C PHE A 58 58.78 18.72 -26.37
N SER A 59 58.51 18.02 -25.26
CA SER A 59 58.63 16.56 -25.24
C SER A 59 57.53 16.01 -26.12
N ARG A 60 57.91 15.36 -27.23
CA ARG A 60 57.00 14.56 -28.06
C ARG A 60 56.42 13.45 -27.19
N ARG A 61 55.32 13.75 -26.49
CA ARG A 61 54.52 12.77 -25.78
C ARG A 61 53.97 11.82 -26.85
N ARG A 62 54.54 10.62 -26.94
CA ARG A 62 53.96 9.54 -27.73
C ARG A 62 52.53 9.35 -27.23
N VAL A 63 51.55 9.70 -28.06
CA VAL A 63 50.14 9.37 -27.82
C VAL A 63 50.10 7.85 -27.72
N ALA A 64 49.87 7.33 -26.51
CA ALA A 64 49.64 5.91 -26.32
C ALA A 64 48.41 5.54 -27.17
N PRO A 65 48.42 4.39 -27.87
CA PRO A 65 47.27 3.97 -28.65
C PRO A 65 46.06 3.88 -27.72
N ALA A 66 44.97 4.58 -28.07
CA ALA A 66 43.71 4.43 -27.38
C ALA A 66 43.32 2.94 -27.44
N THR A 67 43.29 2.29 -26.28
CA THR A 67 42.79 0.92 -26.16
C THR A 67 41.34 0.93 -26.64
N ARG A 68 41.06 0.19 -27.71
CA ARG A 68 39.70 0.04 -28.23
C ARG A 68 38.85 -0.56 -27.10
N MET A 69 37.86 0.20 -26.62
CA MET A 69 36.87 -0.35 -25.70
C MET A 69 36.15 -1.48 -26.44
N PRO A 70 36.09 -2.71 -25.90
CA PRO A 70 35.30 -3.77 -26.50
C PRO A 70 33.84 -3.33 -26.53
N GLY A 71 33.25 -3.32 -27.72
CA GLY A 71 31.83 -3.05 -27.91
C GLY A 71 30.99 -4.29 -27.60
N PHE A 72 29.77 -4.08 -27.08
CA PHE A 72 28.78 -5.15 -26.90
C PHE A 72 28.42 -5.78 -28.25
N THR A 73 28.30 -7.10 -28.28
CA THR A 73 27.87 -7.81 -29.51
C THR A 73 26.34 -7.79 -29.63
N LEU A 74 25.83 -7.79 -30.86
CA LEU A 74 24.37 -7.89 -31.09
C LEU A 74 23.79 -9.18 -30.51
N ILE A 75 24.55 -10.29 -30.59
CA ILE A 75 24.12 -11.58 -30.05
C ILE A 75 24.01 -11.56 -28.52
N GLU A 76 24.91 -10.86 -27.84
CA GLU A 76 24.89 -10.71 -26.38
C GLU A 76 23.62 -9.97 -25.93
N MET A 77 23.25 -8.91 -26.65
CA MET A 77 21.98 -8.22 -26.38
C MET A 77 20.75 -9.07 -26.68
N MET A 78 20.77 -9.93 -27.71
CA MET A 78 19.63 -10.83 -27.98
C MET A 78 19.38 -11.80 -26.82
N ILE A 79 20.43 -12.36 -26.23
CA ILE A 79 20.32 -13.28 -25.10
C ILE A 79 19.85 -12.53 -23.84
N VAL A 80 20.41 -11.35 -23.58
CA VAL A 80 20.03 -10.54 -22.41
C VAL A 80 18.55 -10.16 -22.45
N VAL A 81 18.06 -9.68 -23.59
CA VAL A 81 16.64 -9.32 -23.74
C VAL A 81 15.76 -10.55 -23.62
N ALA A 82 16.17 -11.70 -24.15
CA ALA A 82 15.43 -12.95 -24.01
C ALA A 82 15.29 -13.38 -22.52
N LEU A 83 16.36 -13.26 -21.73
CA LEU A 83 16.32 -13.58 -20.30
C LEU A 83 15.45 -12.59 -19.50
N VAL A 84 15.56 -11.29 -19.78
CA VAL A 84 14.73 -10.26 -19.12
C VAL A 84 13.26 -10.47 -19.44
N ALA A 85 12.91 -10.86 -20.67
CA ALA A 85 11.53 -11.14 -21.05
C ALA A 85 10.92 -12.30 -20.23
N ILE A 86 11.68 -13.38 -20.01
CA ILE A 86 11.25 -14.52 -19.20
C ILE A 86 11.02 -14.10 -17.75
N LEU A 87 11.96 -13.35 -17.17
CA LEU A 87 11.84 -12.88 -15.78
C LEU A 87 10.66 -11.91 -15.62
N ALA A 88 10.45 -11.00 -16.57
CA ALA A 88 9.36 -10.03 -16.54
C ALA A 88 7.98 -10.71 -16.60
N ALA A 89 7.85 -11.80 -17.36
CA ALA A 89 6.59 -12.55 -17.47
C ALA A 89 6.10 -13.11 -16.12
N ILE A 90 7.01 -13.50 -15.23
CA ILE A 90 6.69 -14.00 -13.88
C ILE A 90 6.56 -12.84 -12.88
N ALA A 91 7.45 -11.85 -12.98
CA ALA A 91 7.51 -10.74 -12.02
C ALA A 91 6.30 -9.80 -12.10
N MET A 92 5.83 -9.46 -13.31
CA MET A 92 4.74 -8.51 -13.50
C MET A 92 3.43 -8.89 -12.80
N PRO A 93 2.86 -10.10 -12.98
CA PRO A 93 1.62 -10.46 -12.29
C PRO A 93 1.77 -10.49 -10.76
N SER A 94 2.92 -10.96 -10.26
CA SER A 94 3.22 -10.98 -8.82
C SER A 94 3.32 -9.58 -8.21
N TYR A 95 3.96 -8.65 -8.93
CA TYR A 95 4.09 -7.27 -8.51
C TYR A 95 2.74 -6.54 -8.47
N ASN A 96 1.90 -6.73 -9.49
CA ASN A 96 0.55 -6.15 -9.50
C ASN A 96 -0.29 -6.66 -8.32
N ASP A 97 -0.19 -7.95 -8.00
CA ASP A 97 -0.84 -8.54 -6.82
C ASP A 97 -0.34 -7.95 -5.50
N TYR A 98 0.96 -7.63 -5.40
CA TYR A 98 1.52 -6.96 -4.23
C TYR A 98 0.95 -5.56 -4.05
N ILE A 99 0.95 -4.75 -5.11
CA ILE A 99 0.40 -3.38 -5.08
C ILE A 99 -1.09 -3.41 -4.75
N ARG A 100 -1.83 -4.35 -5.34
CA ARG A 100 -3.26 -4.56 -5.05
C ARG A 100 -3.51 -4.81 -3.57
N ARG A 101 -2.74 -5.72 -2.95
CA ARG A 101 -2.83 -6.00 -1.50
C ARG A 101 -2.49 -4.78 -0.64
N GLY A 102 -1.66 -3.86 -1.13
CA GLY A 102 -1.40 -2.58 -0.48
C GLY A 102 -2.58 -1.59 -0.56
N GLN A 103 -3.43 -1.72 -1.56
CA GLN A 103 -4.59 -0.83 -1.78
C GLN A 103 -5.86 -1.32 -1.06
N GLN A 104 -6.05 -2.63 -0.92
CA GLN A 104 -7.24 -3.22 -0.28
C GLN A 104 -7.55 -2.73 1.15
N PRO A 105 -6.57 -2.51 2.04
CA PRO A 105 -6.85 -2.05 3.41
C PRO A 105 -7.61 -0.74 3.49
N GLU A 106 -7.49 0.12 2.47
CA GLU A 106 -8.27 1.36 2.36
C GLU A 106 -9.78 1.08 2.38
N ALA A 107 -10.24 0.09 1.61
CA ALA A 107 -11.64 -0.33 1.60
C ALA A 107 -12.05 -0.93 2.95
N PHE A 108 -11.24 -1.83 3.50
CA PHE A 108 -11.59 -2.55 4.72
C PHE A 108 -11.72 -1.61 5.92
N ASN A 109 -10.79 -0.66 6.05
CA ASN A 109 -10.83 0.33 7.11
C ASN A 109 -12.05 1.25 6.98
N ALA A 110 -12.35 1.73 5.77
CA ALA A 110 -13.52 2.57 5.52
C ALA A 110 -14.83 1.82 5.77
N LEU A 111 -14.96 0.57 5.30
CA LEU A 111 -16.14 -0.26 5.56
C LEU A 111 -16.35 -0.50 7.06
N SER A 112 -15.27 -0.74 7.82
CA SER A 112 -15.33 -0.87 9.27
C SER A 112 -15.75 0.42 9.98
N ASP A 113 -15.23 1.57 9.54
CA ASP A 113 -15.61 2.88 10.08
C ASP A 113 -17.10 3.20 9.80
N PHE A 114 -17.55 3.01 8.55
CA PHE A 114 -18.95 3.23 8.20
C PHE A 114 -19.90 2.28 8.93
N ARG A 115 -19.51 1.01 9.15
CA ARG A 115 -20.29 0.08 9.99
C ARG A 115 -20.46 0.63 11.40
N ALA A 116 -19.39 1.13 12.02
CA ALA A 116 -19.47 1.68 13.38
C ALA A 116 -20.39 2.91 13.43
N LYS A 117 -20.34 3.78 12.43
CA LYS A 117 -21.24 4.94 12.30
C LYS A 117 -22.71 4.54 12.07
N MET A 118 -22.95 3.50 11.27
CA MET A 118 -24.29 2.95 11.07
C MET A 118 -24.86 2.34 12.36
N GLU A 119 -24.03 1.69 13.17
CA GLU A 119 -24.46 1.18 14.48
C GLU A 119 -24.80 2.34 15.43
N GLN A 120 -23.97 3.39 15.49
CA GLN A 120 -24.28 4.59 16.27
C GLN A 120 -25.62 5.21 15.82
N TYR A 121 -25.81 5.37 14.51
CA TYR A 121 -27.07 5.85 13.94
C TYR A 121 -28.27 5.00 14.36
N TYR A 122 -28.10 3.68 14.41
CA TYR A 122 -29.15 2.75 14.85
C TYR A 122 -29.52 2.95 16.31
N GLN A 123 -28.54 3.20 17.20
CA GLN A 123 -28.81 3.47 18.61
C GLN A 123 -29.65 4.74 18.79
N ASP A 124 -29.44 5.75 17.96
CA ASP A 124 -30.17 7.02 18.02
C ASP A 124 -31.57 6.94 17.37
N ASN A 125 -31.69 6.21 16.25
CA ASN A 125 -32.89 6.24 15.40
C ASN A 125 -33.74 4.95 15.41
N ARG A 126 -33.21 3.84 15.95
CA ARG A 126 -33.78 2.48 15.93
C ARG A 126 -34.08 1.90 14.53
N LYS A 127 -33.41 2.45 13.52
CA LYS A 127 -33.45 2.02 12.11
C LYS A 127 -32.15 2.46 11.44
N TYR A 128 -31.80 1.84 10.33
CA TYR A 128 -30.57 2.18 9.60
C TYR A 128 -30.75 3.26 8.52
N GLY A 129 -31.98 3.69 8.25
CA GLY A 129 -32.26 4.67 7.20
C GLY A 129 -33.74 4.76 6.87
N SER A 130 -34.04 5.18 5.64
CA SER A 130 -35.40 5.32 5.14
C SER A 130 -35.46 4.97 3.66
N GLY A 131 -36.47 4.17 3.28
CA GLY A 131 -36.55 3.60 1.94
C GLY A 131 -35.29 2.80 1.62
N THR A 132 -34.61 3.13 0.52
CA THR A 132 -33.33 2.51 0.12
C THR A 132 -32.10 3.25 0.64
N THR A 133 -32.27 4.42 1.25
CA THR A 133 -31.17 5.32 1.64
C THR A 133 -30.75 5.07 3.09
N CYS A 134 -29.46 4.81 3.29
CA CYS A 134 -28.88 4.67 4.62
C CYS A 134 -28.72 6.04 5.32
N ALA A 135 -28.91 6.04 6.64
CA ALA A 135 -28.61 7.15 7.55
C ALA A 135 -29.11 8.53 7.06
N ASN A 136 -30.44 8.67 6.90
CA ASN A 136 -31.05 9.79 6.15
C ASN A 136 -31.47 10.99 7.03
N ASP A 137 -30.85 11.21 8.18
CA ASP A 137 -31.15 12.33 9.08
C ASP A 137 -30.11 13.47 8.99
N ALA A 138 -30.41 14.59 9.67
CA ALA A 138 -29.55 15.76 9.69
C ALA A 138 -28.21 15.52 10.43
N THR A 139 -28.20 14.63 11.42
CA THR A 139 -26.99 14.33 12.23
C THR A 139 -25.98 13.48 11.46
N ALA A 140 -26.47 12.61 10.57
CA ALA A 140 -25.68 11.74 9.73
C ALA A 140 -25.13 12.44 8.48
N SER A 141 -25.63 13.64 8.16
CA SER A 141 -25.26 14.40 6.95
C SER A 141 -23.75 14.70 6.82
N SER A 142 -23.00 14.63 7.93
CA SER A 142 -21.54 14.83 7.94
C SER A 142 -20.74 13.61 7.42
N TRP A 143 -21.35 12.43 7.35
CA TRP A 143 -20.65 11.19 7.00
C TRP A 143 -21.44 10.22 6.09
N ASN A 144 -22.76 10.36 6.00
CA ASN A 144 -23.65 9.50 5.19
C ASN A 144 -23.49 9.68 3.66
N GLY A 145 -22.63 10.59 3.23
CA GLY A 145 -22.21 10.70 1.84
C GLY A 145 -21.32 9.55 1.39
N PHE A 146 -20.87 8.68 2.30
CA PHE A 146 -19.98 7.55 2.02
C PHE A 146 -18.80 7.95 1.12
N ALA A 147 -18.09 8.99 1.55
CA ALA A 147 -17.11 9.69 0.73
C ALA A 147 -16.08 8.73 0.11
N ALA A 148 -15.87 8.89 -1.19
CA ALA A 148 -14.90 8.09 -1.92
C ALA A 148 -13.48 8.38 -1.45
N THR A 149 -12.64 7.36 -1.47
CA THR A 149 -11.21 7.45 -1.18
C THR A 149 -10.41 7.44 -2.49
N LYS A 150 -9.09 7.24 -2.43
CA LYS A 150 -8.25 7.24 -3.64
C LYS A 150 -8.62 6.10 -4.58
N TYR A 151 -8.77 4.89 -4.06
CA TYR A 151 -8.98 3.68 -4.88
C TYR A 151 -10.40 3.13 -4.82
N PHE A 152 -11.27 3.61 -3.93
CA PHE A 152 -12.62 3.07 -3.76
C PHE A 152 -13.72 4.13 -3.78
N ASN A 153 -14.87 3.76 -4.33
CA ASN A 153 -16.16 4.42 -4.12
C ASN A 153 -16.99 3.57 -3.16
N PHE A 154 -17.81 4.22 -2.33
CA PHE A 154 -18.65 3.54 -1.36
C PHE A 154 -20.12 3.84 -1.62
N ALA A 155 -20.97 2.86 -1.37
CA ALA A 155 -22.42 3.01 -1.45
C ALA A 155 -23.07 2.14 -0.39
N CYS A 156 -24.12 2.66 0.25
CA CYS A 156 -24.92 1.93 1.21
C CYS A 156 -26.37 1.86 0.75
N THR A 157 -26.96 0.69 0.92
CA THR A 157 -28.37 0.45 0.59
C THR A 157 -29.05 -0.31 1.72
N ILE A 158 -30.27 0.11 2.07
CA ILE A 158 -31.16 -0.66 2.95
C ILE A 158 -31.69 -1.88 2.20
N THR A 159 -31.56 -3.06 2.80
CA THR A 159 -31.83 -4.35 2.12
C THR A 159 -33.15 -5.00 2.53
N ASP A 160 -33.86 -4.42 3.50
CA ASP A 160 -35.15 -4.91 3.99
C ASP A 160 -36.22 -3.82 4.07
N GLY A 161 -37.49 -4.22 4.06
CA GLY A 161 -38.61 -3.28 4.18
C GLY A 161 -38.78 -2.69 5.59
N ALA A 162 -38.23 -3.36 6.62
CA ALA A 162 -38.32 -2.92 8.01
C ALA A 162 -37.19 -1.95 8.42
N GLN A 163 -36.24 -1.65 7.51
CA GLN A 163 -35.12 -0.74 7.72
C GLN A 163 -34.17 -1.21 8.84
N GLN A 164 -34.10 -2.53 9.04
CA GLN A 164 -33.28 -3.22 10.04
C GLN A 164 -32.04 -3.89 9.43
N ALA A 165 -31.90 -3.87 8.10
CA ALA A 165 -30.77 -4.45 7.40
C ALA A 165 -30.22 -3.50 6.35
N TYR A 166 -28.90 -3.52 6.19
CA TYR A 166 -28.20 -2.72 5.19
C TYR A 166 -27.03 -3.49 4.59
N SER A 167 -26.53 -3.03 3.46
CA SER A 167 -25.25 -3.43 2.91
C SER A 167 -24.46 -2.20 2.49
N ILE A 168 -23.24 -2.07 3.02
CA ILE A 168 -22.26 -1.09 2.54
C ILE A 168 -21.31 -1.81 1.59
N SER A 169 -21.15 -1.28 0.39
CA SER A 169 -20.25 -1.78 -0.64
C SER A 169 -19.10 -0.81 -0.88
N ALA A 170 -17.90 -1.36 -1.08
CA ALA A 170 -16.72 -0.67 -1.57
C ALA A 170 -16.40 -1.20 -2.97
N THR A 171 -16.46 -0.33 -3.98
CA THR A 171 -16.14 -0.66 -5.37
C THR A 171 -14.83 0.00 -5.76
N GLY A 172 -13.84 -0.81 -6.13
CA GLY A 172 -12.54 -0.34 -6.59
C GLY A 172 -12.67 0.42 -7.90
N LYS A 173 -12.21 1.67 -7.93
CA LYS A 173 -12.31 2.57 -9.09
C LYS A 173 -10.99 2.76 -9.85
N ASP A 174 -9.86 2.58 -9.16
CA ASP A 174 -8.54 2.86 -9.71
C ASP A 174 -7.48 1.91 -9.12
N GLY A 175 -6.26 1.93 -9.67
CA GLY A 175 -5.16 1.08 -9.26
C GLY A 175 -5.37 -0.39 -9.65
N GLN A 176 -4.71 -1.28 -8.93
CA GLN A 176 -4.79 -2.72 -9.16
C GLN A 176 -6.03 -3.35 -8.51
N VAL A 177 -6.78 -2.58 -7.70
CA VAL A 177 -8.07 -2.99 -7.12
C VAL A 177 -9.27 -2.62 -7.98
N LYS A 178 -9.06 -2.04 -9.16
CA LYS A 178 -10.15 -1.63 -10.06
C LYS A 178 -11.11 -2.81 -10.32
N ASN A 179 -12.40 -2.55 -10.17
CA ASN A 179 -13.52 -3.50 -10.26
C ASN A 179 -13.62 -4.54 -9.14
N ASP A 180 -12.75 -4.52 -8.13
CA ASP A 180 -12.98 -5.32 -6.92
C ASP A 180 -14.19 -4.78 -6.16
N VAL A 181 -15.01 -5.67 -5.61
CA VAL A 181 -16.19 -5.29 -4.85
C VAL A 181 -16.22 -6.06 -3.54
N TYR A 182 -16.14 -5.32 -2.45
CA TYR A 182 -16.23 -5.80 -1.08
C TYR A 182 -17.48 -5.25 -0.43
N SER A 183 -18.13 -6.01 0.45
CA SER A 183 -19.25 -5.48 1.23
C SER A 183 -19.23 -5.95 2.67
N ILE A 184 -19.96 -5.21 3.51
CA ILE A 184 -20.27 -5.58 4.89
C ILE A 184 -21.72 -5.22 5.20
N ASP A 185 -22.41 -6.08 5.94
CA ASP A 185 -23.78 -5.86 6.41
C ASP A 185 -23.83 -5.47 7.90
N GLN A 186 -25.02 -5.34 8.48
CA GLN A 186 -25.22 -5.08 9.91
C GLN A 186 -24.72 -6.21 10.81
N ASN A 187 -24.76 -7.47 10.35
CA ASN A 187 -24.33 -8.63 11.14
C ASN A 187 -22.81 -8.83 11.14
N GLY A 188 -22.10 -8.15 10.25
CA GLY A 188 -20.64 -8.23 10.14
C GLY A 188 -20.21 -9.28 9.14
N ASN A 189 -21.15 -9.79 8.35
CA ASN A 189 -20.85 -10.67 7.25
C ASN A 189 -20.11 -9.86 6.20
N ARG A 190 -18.89 -10.29 5.92
CA ARG A 190 -18.02 -9.69 4.92
C ARG A 190 -18.20 -10.50 3.65
N THR A 191 -18.38 -9.84 2.51
CA THR A 191 -18.44 -10.57 1.24
C THR A 191 -17.55 -9.93 0.20
N THR A 192 -17.12 -10.74 -0.76
CA THR A 192 -16.49 -10.29 -1.99
C THR A 192 -17.34 -10.78 -3.15
N SER A 193 -17.80 -9.87 -4.00
CA SER A 193 -18.59 -10.20 -5.19
C SER A 193 -17.80 -10.07 -6.49
N LYS A 194 -16.69 -9.31 -6.47
CA LYS A 194 -15.72 -9.26 -7.56
C LYS A 194 -14.29 -9.22 -7.02
N PHE A 195 -13.41 -10.03 -7.59
CA PHE A 195 -12.01 -10.14 -7.21
C PHE A 195 -11.14 -10.31 -8.46
N LYS A 196 -10.18 -9.40 -8.66
CA LYS A 196 -9.30 -9.37 -9.84
C LYS A 196 -10.09 -9.34 -11.16
N GLY A 197 -11.22 -8.63 -11.16
CA GLY A 197 -12.13 -8.52 -12.31
C GLY A 197 -13.05 -9.73 -12.55
N ALA A 198 -12.87 -10.84 -11.83
CA ALA A 198 -13.76 -11.99 -11.89
C ALA A 198 -14.90 -11.87 -10.86
N THR A 199 -16.11 -12.27 -11.25
CA THR A 199 -17.23 -12.43 -10.30
C THR A 199 -16.95 -13.63 -9.41
N VAL A 200 -17.10 -13.43 -8.10
CA VAL A 200 -16.88 -14.46 -7.07
C VAL A 200 -18.03 -14.43 -6.07
N SER A 201 -18.28 -15.54 -5.38
CA SER A 201 -19.21 -15.59 -4.25
C SER A 201 -18.43 -16.06 -3.02
N ALA A 202 -17.88 -15.12 -2.28
CA ALA A 202 -17.07 -15.39 -1.10
C ALA A 202 -17.65 -14.69 0.12
N ASN A 203 -17.75 -15.42 1.23
CA ASN A 203 -18.25 -14.92 2.53
C ASN A 203 -17.13 -14.34 3.41
N CYS A 204 -16.13 -13.74 2.76
CA CYS A 204 -15.05 -13.02 3.41
C CYS A 204 -14.52 -11.95 2.46
N TRP A 205 -13.69 -11.04 2.98
CA TRP A 205 -12.91 -10.13 2.16
C TRP A 205 -11.66 -10.83 1.63
N LEU A 206 -11.65 -11.09 0.33
CA LEU A 206 -10.55 -11.78 -0.33
C LEU A 206 -9.32 -10.87 -0.46
N THR A 207 -8.14 -11.40 -0.16
CA THR A 207 -6.85 -10.68 -0.25
C THR A 207 -5.84 -11.36 -1.16
N ARG A 208 -5.87 -12.69 -1.28
CA ARG A 208 -4.87 -13.47 -2.03
C ARG A 208 -5.52 -14.37 -3.09
N SER A 209 -6.47 -15.20 -2.67
CA SER A 209 -7.18 -16.20 -3.46
C SER A 209 -8.62 -15.79 -3.76
N SER A 210 -9.29 -16.55 -4.63
CA SER A 210 -10.74 -16.45 -4.89
C SER A 210 -11.61 -17.17 -3.84
N THR A 211 -10.98 -17.73 -2.81
CA THR A 211 -11.64 -18.45 -1.71
C THR A 211 -11.25 -17.83 -0.37
N CYS A 212 -12.18 -17.94 0.57
CA CYS A 212 -11.88 -17.91 1.99
C CYS A 212 -11.10 -19.19 2.35
#